data_AF-A0A7X8XFM2-F1
#
_entry.id   AF-A0A7X8XFM2-F1
#
_cell.length_a   1.000
_cell.length_b   1.000
_cell.length_c   1.000
_cell.angle_alpha   90.00
_cell.angle_beta   90.00
_cell.angle_gamma   90.00
#
_symmetry.space_group_name_H-M   'P 1'
#
loop_
_entity.id
_entity.type
_entity.pdbx_description
1 polymer ?
#
loop_
_entity_poly.entity_id
_entity_poly.type
_entity_poly.pdbx_seq_one_letter_code
_entity_poly.pdbx_strand_id
1 'polypeptide(L)'
;MANLFRTTGDFIPFDFTEAVNVMPTNPAGNRQPYMTDLESLIAASPDYIFIDAANLNLSREGYRKNKKALDELVPAFTNKDVYVTFVYKYYGTNWDNQLVNVYYVGKVLYPELFADVNIAQKAEEIWTLFFGVPLSFSELIEQQQAMPAQVDWFN
;
A
#
# COMPACT_ATOMS: atom_id res chain seq x y z
N MET A 1 -2.71 15.37 10.15
CA MET A 1 -3.48 14.16 10.55
C MET A 1 -3.48 13.21 9.37
N ALA A 2 -3.30 11.90 9.58
CA ALA A 2 -3.27 10.96 8.46
C ALA A 2 -4.63 10.93 7.73
N ASN A 3 -4.61 10.90 6.40
CA ASN A 3 -5.77 10.77 5.52
C ASN A 3 -5.28 10.18 4.18
N LEU A 4 -6.15 10.15 3.16
CA LEU A 4 -5.80 9.68 1.81
C LEU A 4 -4.55 10.35 1.22
N PHE A 5 -4.29 11.62 1.57
CA PHE A 5 -3.19 12.41 1.07
C PHE A 5 -1.91 12.30 1.92
N ARG A 6 -1.87 11.38 2.91
CA ARG A 6 -0.60 11.01 3.53
C ARG A 6 0.10 10.00 2.63
N THR A 7 1.22 10.40 2.05
CA THR A 7 1.94 9.63 1.02
C THR A 7 3.42 9.47 1.37
N THR A 8 4.15 8.71 0.55
CA THR A 8 5.61 8.62 0.57
C THR A 8 6.15 8.47 -0.86
N GLY A 9 7.21 9.21 -1.18
CA GLY A 9 8.01 8.96 -2.39
C GLY A 9 9.06 7.87 -2.19
N ASP A 10 9.24 7.44 -0.94
CA ASP A 10 10.23 6.45 -0.54
C ASP A 10 9.49 5.19 -0.07
N PHE A 11 9.22 4.27 -0.99
CA PHE A 11 8.51 3.03 -0.72
C PHE A 11 9.23 1.85 -1.34
N ILE A 12 9.96 1.12 -0.49
CA ILE A 12 10.81 -0.03 -0.85
C ILE A 12 10.10 -1.07 -1.75
N PRO A 13 8.81 -1.41 -1.57
CA PRO A 13 8.13 -2.34 -2.45
C PRO A 13 8.08 -1.87 -3.89
N PHE A 14 8.04 -0.57 -4.16
CA PHE A 14 8.14 -0.04 -5.52
C PHE A 14 9.58 -0.15 -6.05
N ASP A 15 10.57 0.21 -5.24
CA ASP A 15 11.98 0.13 -5.62
C ASP A 15 12.38 -1.31 -6.04
N PHE A 16 11.98 -2.32 -5.25
CA PHE A 16 12.34 -3.72 -5.51
C PHE A 16 11.51 -4.40 -6.60
N THR A 17 10.42 -3.76 -7.03
CA THR A 17 9.59 -4.24 -8.14
C THR A 17 9.80 -3.41 -9.41
N GLU A 18 10.73 -2.46 -9.39
CA GLU A 18 10.99 -1.51 -10.49
C GLU A 18 9.73 -0.71 -10.88
N ALA A 19 8.80 -0.53 -9.93
CA ALA A 19 7.61 0.29 -10.12
C ALA A 19 7.97 1.77 -9.96
N VAL A 20 7.47 2.61 -10.86
CA VAL A 20 7.71 4.07 -10.78
C VAL A 20 6.83 4.66 -9.68
N ASN A 21 7.45 5.19 -8.63
CA ASN A 21 6.73 6.02 -7.67
C ASN A 21 6.52 7.42 -8.24
N VAL A 22 5.28 7.75 -8.59
CA VAL A 22 4.93 9.07 -9.15
C VAL A 22 4.96 10.20 -8.11
N MET A 23 5.04 9.86 -6.81
CA MET A 23 5.14 10.84 -5.74
C MET A 23 6.62 11.10 -5.40
N PRO A 24 7.03 12.37 -5.22
CA PRO A 24 8.43 12.69 -4.95
C PRO A 24 8.85 12.26 -3.53
N THR A 25 10.15 12.06 -3.33
CA THR A 25 10.75 11.96 -1.97
C THR A 25 10.30 13.13 -1.11
N ASN A 26 10.22 12.90 0.20
CA ASN A 26 9.82 13.92 1.16
C ASN A 26 10.63 15.23 0.96
N PRO A 27 9.97 16.38 0.72
CA PRO A 27 10.64 17.67 0.52
C PRO A 27 11.56 18.11 1.68
N ALA A 28 11.34 17.59 2.89
CA ALA A 28 12.20 17.83 4.05
C ALA A 28 13.52 17.03 4.03
N GLY A 29 13.74 16.18 3.03
CA GLY A 29 14.98 15.39 2.85
C GLY A 29 15.14 14.21 3.81
N ASN A 30 14.14 13.91 4.64
CA ASN A 30 14.22 12.88 5.68
C ASN A 30 13.58 11.53 5.30
N ARG A 31 13.07 11.43 4.06
CA ARG A 31 12.47 10.21 3.48
C ARG A 31 11.29 9.62 4.28
N GLN A 32 10.68 10.42 5.17
CA GLN A 32 9.49 10.01 5.92
C GLN A 32 8.21 10.25 5.12
N PRO A 33 7.10 9.58 5.43
CA PRO A 33 5.81 9.93 4.87
C PRO A 33 5.44 11.40 5.15
N TYR A 34 4.84 12.07 4.17
CA TYR A 34 4.45 13.48 4.23
C TYR A 34 3.02 13.68 3.73
N MET A 35 2.51 14.90 3.87
CA MET A 35 1.21 15.28 3.34
C MET A 35 1.38 15.82 1.93
N THR A 36 0.72 15.20 0.96
CA THR A 36 0.44 15.78 -0.36
C THR A 36 -0.94 16.45 -0.35
N ASP A 37 -1.40 16.88 -1.52
CA ASP A 37 -2.74 17.40 -1.75
C ASP A 37 -3.40 16.75 -2.99
N LEU A 38 -4.67 17.09 -3.21
CA LEU A 38 -5.47 16.56 -4.30
C LEU A 38 -4.93 16.98 -5.67
N GLU A 39 -4.49 18.23 -5.81
CA GLU A 39 -3.95 18.76 -7.08
C GLU A 39 -2.69 18.00 -7.49
N SER A 40 -1.78 17.80 -6.55
CA SER A 40 -0.55 17.03 -6.76
C SER A 40 -0.84 15.56 -7.09
N LEU A 41 -1.84 14.94 -6.44
CA LEU A 41 -2.25 13.57 -6.76
C LEU A 41 -2.84 13.46 -8.17
N ILE A 42 -3.67 14.43 -8.59
CA ILE A 42 -4.21 14.51 -9.95
C ILE A 42 -3.08 14.70 -10.97
N ALA A 43 -2.16 15.64 -10.70
CA ALA A 43 -1.03 15.91 -11.59
C ALA A 43 -0.08 14.71 -11.72
N ALA A 44 0.12 13.95 -10.65
CA ALA A 44 0.92 12.72 -10.66
C ALA A 44 0.24 11.57 -11.41
N SER A 45 -1.09 11.60 -11.57
CA SER A 45 -1.90 10.68 -12.38
C SER A 45 -1.53 9.19 -12.21
N PRO A 46 -1.52 8.63 -10.99
CA PRO A 46 -1.16 7.24 -10.77
C PRO A 46 -2.14 6.26 -11.43
N ASP A 47 -1.59 5.20 -12.03
CA ASP A 47 -2.35 4.04 -12.52
C ASP A 47 -2.78 3.11 -11.37
N TYR A 48 -1.94 3.00 -10.33
CA TYR A 48 -2.19 2.16 -9.15
C TYR A 48 -1.98 2.96 -7.86
N ILE A 49 -2.78 2.69 -6.83
CA ILE A 49 -2.59 3.24 -5.48
C ILE A 49 -2.50 2.10 -4.47
N PHE A 50 -1.53 2.19 -3.56
CA PHE A 50 -1.35 1.26 -2.45
C PHE A 50 -1.53 2.01 -1.12
N ILE A 51 -2.48 1.55 -0.30
CA ILE A 51 -2.86 2.14 0.98
C ILE A 51 -2.34 1.23 2.10
N ASP A 52 -1.50 1.75 2.99
CA ASP A 52 -1.16 1.05 4.22
C ASP A 52 -2.44 0.81 5.04
N ALA A 53 -2.70 -0.45 5.43
CA ALA A 53 -3.91 -0.82 6.13
C ALA A 53 -4.19 0.00 7.41
N ALA A 54 -3.16 0.51 8.09
CA ALA A 54 -3.32 1.37 9.27
C ALA A 54 -4.02 2.69 8.94
N ASN A 55 -4.00 3.12 7.67
CA ASN A 55 -4.67 4.32 7.17
C ASN A 55 -5.93 4.02 6.35
N LEU A 56 -6.38 2.77 6.22
CA LEU A 56 -7.48 2.40 5.32
C LEU A 56 -8.76 3.20 5.58
N ASN A 57 -9.21 3.26 6.84
CA ASN A 57 -10.43 3.97 7.20
C ASN A 57 -10.36 5.48 6.93
N LEU A 58 -9.23 6.11 7.25
CA LEU A 58 -9.02 7.55 7.03
C LEU A 58 -8.85 7.89 5.55
N SER A 59 -8.19 7.01 4.80
CA SER A 59 -8.14 7.07 3.34
C SER A 59 -9.54 6.95 2.76
N ARG A 60 -10.40 6.17 3.40
CA ARG A 60 -11.80 6.03 3.00
C ARG A 60 -12.66 7.25 3.13
N GLU A 61 -12.54 7.93 4.24
CA GLU A 61 -13.17 9.22 4.40
C GLU A 61 -12.59 10.26 3.42
N GLY A 62 -11.27 10.22 3.18
CA GLY A 62 -10.60 11.08 2.23
C GLY A 62 -11.10 10.92 0.79
N TYR A 63 -11.26 9.69 0.31
CA TYR A 63 -11.82 9.44 -1.02
C TYR A 63 -13.28 9.87 -1.09
N ARG A 64 -14.12 9.54 -0.10
CA ARG A 64 -15.53 9.96 -0.09
C ARG A 64 -15.70 11.49 -0.19
N LYS A 65 -14.83 12.26 0.48
CA LYS A 65 -14.84 13.73 0.43
C LYS A 65 -14.45 14.30 -0.93
N ASN A 66 -13.68 13.57 -1.73
CA ASN A 66 -13.13 14.02 -3.01
C ASN A 66 -13.58 13.15 -4.19
N LYS A 67 -14.62 12.31 -4.00
CA LYS A 67 -15.00 11.21 -4.88
C LYS A 67 -15.10 11.64 -6.34
N LYS A 68 -15.83 12.73 -6.59
CA LYS A 68 -16.03 13.25 -7.95
C LYS A 68 -14.70 13.52 -8.67
N ALA A 69 -13.80 14.28 -8.04
CA ALA A 69 -12.53 14.63 -8.65
C ALA A 69 -11.62 13.40 -8.83
N LEU A 70 -11.58 12.51 -7.84
CA LEU A 70 -10.77 11.30 -7.92
C LEU A 70 -11.26 10.34 -9.01
N ASP A 71 -12.56 10.10 -9.10
CA ASP A 71 -13.15 9.21 -10.10
C ASP A 71 -13.01 9.76 -11.53
N GLU A 72 -13.05 11.09 -11.70
CA GLU A 72 -12.98 11.76 -13.00
C GLU A 72 -11.54 12.01 -13.49
N LEU A 73 -10.59 12.21 -12.57
CA LEU A 73 -9.27 12.77 -12.91
C LEU A 73 -8.07 11.89 -12.51
N VAL A 74 -8.28 10.78 -11.78
CA VAL A 74 -7.18 9.92 -11.30
C VAL A 74 -7.40 8.47 -11.76
N PRO A 75 -6.57 7.94 -12.68
CA PRO A 75 -6.77 6.62 -13.29
C PRO A 75 -6.95 5.48 -12.30
N ALA A 76 -6.16 5.43 -11.22
CA ALA A 76 -6.28 4.40 -10.20
C ALA A 76 -7.69 4.31 -9.57
N PHE A 77 -8.38 5.44 -9.36
CA PHE A 77 -9.74 5.41 -8.82
C PHE A 77 -10.77 5.07 -9.90
N THR A 78 -10.60 5.60 -11.12
CA THR A 78 -11.46 5.28 -12.27
C THR A 78 -11.46 3.78 -12.58
N ASN A 79 -10.28 3.17 -12.63
CA ASN A 79 -10.09 1.76 -12.97
C ASN A 79 -10.24 0.82 -11.75
N LYS A 80 -10.39 1.41 -10.56
CA LYS A 80 -10.47 0.72 -9.26
C LYS A 80 -9.19 -0.01 -8.85
N ASP A 81 -8.05 0.39 -9.39
CA ASP A 81 -6.71 -0.13 -9.07
C ASP A 81 -6.16 0.47 -7.77
N VAL A 82 -6.95 0.36 -6.70
CA VAL A 82 -6.59 0.79 -5.34
C VAL A 82 -6.52 -0.43 -4.44
N TYR A 83 -5.35 -0.65 -3.84
CA TYR A 83 -5.01 -1.84 -3.08
C TYR A 83 -4.60 -1.49 -1.67
N VAL A 84 -4.82 -2.41 -0.74
CA VAL A 84 -4.38 -2.31 0.65
C VAL A 84 -3.13 -3.15 0.83
N THR A 85 -2.10 -2.61 1.48
CA THR A 85 -0.89 -3.35 1.86
C THR A 85 -0.94 -3.75 3.32
N PHE A 86 -0.04 -4.65 3.74
CA PHE A 86 0.21 -4.85 5.17
C PHE A 86 0.65 -3.56 5.84
N VAL A 87 0.33 -3.43 7.13
CA VAL A 87 0.83 -2.34 7.96
C VAL A 87 2.33 -2.43 8.05
N TYR A 88 3.03 -1.40 7.58
CA TYR A 88 4.48 -1.34 7.70
C TYR A 88 4.98 -0.13 8.49
N LYS A 89 4.11 0.87 8.72
CA LYS A 89 4.39 2.03 9.56
C LYS A 89 3.57 2.00 10.84
N TYR A 90 4.01 1.22 11.81
CA TYR A 90 3.43 1.20 13.15
C TYR A 90 4.53 1.18 14.22
N TYR A 91 4.66 2.26 15.00
CA TYR A 91 5.75 2.44 15.99
C TYR A 91 7.18 2.32 15.41
N GLY A 92 7.34 2.53 14.11
CA GLY A 92 8.59 2.30 13.40
C GLY A 92 8.33 1.73 12.01
N THR A 93 9.35 1.11 11.42
CA THR A 93 9.21 0.32 10.20
C THR A 93 9.14 -1.16 10.57
N ASN A 94 8.05 -1.83 10.20
CA ASN A 94 7.92 -3.30 10.30
C ASN A 94 8.57 -3.90 9.05
N TRP A 95 9.84 -4.29 9.17
CA TRP A 95 10.66 -4.77 8.05
C TRP A 95 10.20 -6.09 7.45
N ASP A 96 9.63 -6.95 8.29
CA ASP A 96 8.95 -8.18 7.92
C ASP A 96 7.79 -7.89 6.96
N ASN A 97 6.84 -7.04 7.36
CA ASN A 97 5.71 -6.65 6.51
C ASN A 97 6.14 -5.84 5.29
N GLN A 98 7.23 -5.06 5.38
CA GLN A 98 7.83 -4.42 4.21
C GLN A 98 8.25 -5.45 3.16
N LEU A 99 8.93 -6.53 3.57
CA LEU A 99 9.34 -7.58 2.65
C LEU A 99 8.13 -8.34 2.08
N VAL A 100 7.10 -8.62 2.88
CA VAL A 100 5.84 -9.20 2.38
C VAL A 100 5.20 -8.27 1.34
N ASN A 101 5.20 -6.96 1.59
CA ASN A 101 4.66 -5.96 0.67
C ASN A 101 5.40 -5.91 -0.66
N VAL A 102 6.71 -6.19 -0.73
CA VAL A 102 7.45 -6.33 -2.00
C VAL A 102 6.81 -7.41 -2.88
N TYR A 103 6.58 -8.60 -2.34
CA TYR A 103 5.94 -9.69 -3.07
C TYR A 103 4.49 -9.38 -3.44
N TYR A 104 3.76 -8.72 -2.54
CA TYR A 104 2.37 -8.33 -2.79
C TYR A 104 2.26 -7.32 -3.93
N VAL A 105 3.05 -6.24 -3.88
CA VAL A 105 3.11 -5.23 -4.96
C VAL A 105 3.53 -5.89 -6.27
N GLY A 106 4.58 -6.72 -6.25
CA GLY A 106 5.03 -7.43 -7.43
C GLY A 106 3.95 -8.31 -8.04
N LYS A 107 3.18 -9.03 -7.21
CA LYS A 107 2.06 -9.84 -7.67
C LYS A 107 0.89 -9.04 -8.23
N VAL A 108 0.61 -7.86 -7.69
CA VAL A 108 -0.44 -6.97 -8.20
C VAL A 108 -0.04 -6.37 -9.54
N LEU A 109 1.18 -5.82 -9.65
CA LEU A 109 1.64 -5.11 -10.85
C LEU A 109 2.09 -6.05 -11.98
N TYR A 110 2.66 -7.21 -11.63
CA TYR A 110 3.28 -8.15 -12.56
C TYR A 110 2.82 -9.59 -12.29
N PRO A 111 1.52 -9.89 -12.36
CA PRO A 111 0.96 -11.17 -11.92
C PRO A 111 1.55 -12.39 -12.62
N GLU A 112 1.98 -12.25 -13.88
CA GLU A 112 2.63 -13.32 -14.65
C GLU A 112 4.02 -13.68 -14.10
N LEU A 113 4.79 -12.70 -13.64
CA LEU A 113 6.13 -12.91 -13.07
C LEU A 113 6.07 -13.47 -11.64
N PHE A 114 4.94 -13.30 -10.95
CA PHE A 114 4.69 -13.74 -9.58
C PHE A 114 3.61 -14.84 -9.54
N ALA A 115 3.47 -15.62 -10.62
CA ALA A 115 2.44 -16.65 -10.74
C ALA A 115 2.59 -17.77 -9.70
N ASP A 116 3.84 -18.10 -9.34
CA ASP A 116 4.22 -19.10 -8.33
C ASP A 116 4.13 -18.58 -6.89
N VAL A 117 4.01 -17.27 -6.69
CA VAL A 117 3.98 -16.65 -5.36
C VAL A 117 2.57 -16.69 -4.77
N ASN A 118 2.37 -17.47 -3.72
CA ASN A 118 1.20 -17.34 -2.84
C ASN A 118 1.53 -16.36 -1.69
N ILE A 119 0.79 -15.25 -1.60
CA ILE A 119 1.09 -14.18 -0.62
C ILE A 119 0.93 -14.65 0.82
N ALA A 120 -0.05 -15.51 1.12
CA ALA A 120 -0.24 -16.02 2.47
C ALA A 120 0.94 -16.89 2.91
N GLN A 121 1.31 -17.87 2.08
CA GLN A 121 2.45 -18.74 2.34
C GLN A 121 3.77 -17.95 2.41
N LYS A 122 3.97 -17.00 1.49
CA LYS A 122 5.18 -16.16 1.47
C LYS A 122 5.30 -15.31 2.73
N ALA A 123 4.18 -14.79 3.24
CA ALA A 123 4.15 -14.04 4.49
C ALA A 123 4.52 -14.93 5.67
N GLU A 124 3.96 -16.13 5.79
CA GLU A 124 4.30 -17.10 6.84
C GLU A 124 5.79 -17.49 6.80
N GLU A 125 6.37 -17.70 5.62
CA GLU A 125 7.81 -17.95 5.43
C GLU A 125 8.66 -16.78 5.95
N ILE A 126 8.31 -15.54 5.56
CA ILE A 126 9.03 -14.32 5.96
C ILE A 126 8.90 -14.10 7.47
N TRP A 127 7.70 -14.20 8.02
CA TRP A 127 7.49 -14.02 9.45
C TRP A 127 8.24 -15.08 10.27
N THR A 128 8.21 -16.35 9.83
CA THR A 128 8.97 -17.42 10.48
C THR A 128 10.46 -17.12 10.48
N LEU A 129 11.01 -16.58 9.39
CA LEU A 129 12.40 -16.15 9.30
C LEU A 129 12.73 -15.02 10.29
N PHE A 130 11.85 -14.02 10.42
CA PHE A 130 12.07 -12.85 11.29
C PHE A 130 11.90 -13.16 12.78
N PHE A 131 10.92 -13.99 13.14
CA PHE A 131 10.52 -14.23 14.53
C PHE A 131 11.02 -15.57 15.10
N GLY A 132 11.53 -16.47 14.26
CA GLY A 132 12.07 -17.78 14.67
C GLY A 132 11.00 -18.79 15.12
N VAL A 133 9.72 -18.45 14.96
CA VAL A 133 8.57 -19.32 15.26
C VAL A 133 7.55 -19.25 14.12
N PRO A 134 6.82 -20.33 13.84
CA PRO A 134 5.73 -20.29 12.87
C PRO A 134 4.66 -19.28 13.31
N LEU A 135 4.26 -18.39 12.40
CA LEU A 135 3.12 -17.49 12.56
C LEU A 135 2.10 -17.77 11.46
N SER A 136 0.83 -17.90 11.84
CA SER A 136 -0.27 -18.15 10.92
C SER A 136 -0.75 -16.85 10.26
N PHE A 137 -0.93 -16.89 8.95
CA PHE A 137 -1.49 -15.78 8.19
C PHE A 137 -2.90 -15.44 8.65
N SER A 138 -3.77 -16.44 8.78
CA SER A 138 -5.17 -16.17 9.13
C SER A 138 -5.29 -15.52 10.51
N GLU A 139 -4.50 -15.99 11.48
CA GLU A 139 -4.51 -15.44 12.84
C GLU A 139 -3.98 -14.00 12.88
N LEU A 140 -2.90 -13.70 12.15
CA LEU A 140 -2.34 -12.34 12.11
C LEU A 140 -3.27 -11.34 11.42
N ILE A 141 -3.87 -11.74 10.30
CA ILE A 141 -4.84 -10.88 9.57
C ILE A 141 -6.07 -10.60 10.45
N GLU A 142 -6.56 -11.60 11.18
CA GLU A 142 -7.68 -11.45 12.10
C GLU A 142 -7.33 -10.47 13.24
N GLN A 143 -6.15 -10.62 13.85
CA GLN A 143 -5.69 -9.73 14.92
C GLN A 143 -5.47 -8.30 14.45
N GLN A 144 -4.91 -8.11 13.26
CA GLN A 144 -4.62 -6.79 12.70
C GLN A 144 -5.84 -6.15 12.05
N GLN A 145 -6.92 -6.91 11.80
CA GLN A 145 -8.09 -6.49 11.03
C GLN A 145 -7.71 -5.85 9.69
N ALA A 146 -6.62 -6.33 9.10
CA ALA A 146 -5.95 -5.75 7.95
C ALA A 146 -5.66 -6.85 6.94
N MET A 147 -6.49 -6.94 5.91
CA MET A 147 -6.28 -7.88 4.81
C MET A 147 -5.80 -7.12 3.57
N PRO A 148 -4.61 -7.43 3.03
CA PRO A 148 -4.20 -6.90 1.74
C PRO A 148 -5.14 -7.39 0.65
N ALA A 149 -5.79 -6.45 -0.01
CA ALA A 149 -6.77 -6.72 -1.05
C ALA A 149 -6.98 -5.46 -1.89
N GLN A 150 -7.54 -5.64 -3.09
CA GLN A 150 -8.17 -4.53 -3.78
C GLN A 150 -9.33 -4.01 -2.92
N VAL A 151 -9.49 -2.69 -2.88
CA VAL A 151 -10.55 -2.09 -2.08
C VAL A 151 -11.93 -2.26 -2.73
N ASP A 152 -12.98 -2.35 -1.92
CA ASP A 152 -14.37 -2.60 -2.35
C ASP A 152 -15.32 -1.40 -2.14
N TRP A 153 -14.82 -0.30 -1.58
CA TRP A 153 -15.64 0.79 -1.05
C TRP A 153 -15.81 1.97 -2.03
N PHE A 154 -15.74 1.66 -3.34
CA PHE A 154 -16.00 2.61 -4.43
C PHE A 154 -17.48 2.99 -4.58
N ASN A 155 -18.38 2.17 -4.02
CA ASN A 155 -19.83 2.33 -4.05
C ASN A 155 -20.34 3.38 -3.05
#